data_AF-A0A851WMJ7-F1
#
_entry.id   AF-A0A851WMJ7-F1
#
_cell.length_a   1.000
_cell.length_b   1.000
_cell.length_c   1.000
_cell.angle_alpha   90.00
_cell.angle_beta   90.00
_cell.angle_gamma   90.00
#
_symmetry.space_group_name_H-M   'P 1'
#
loop_
_entity.id
_entity.type
_entity.pdbx_description
1 polymer ?
#
loop_
_entity_poly.entity_id
_entity_poly.type
_entity_poly.pdbx_seq_one_letter_code
_entity_poly.pdbx_strand_id
1 'polypeptide(L)'
;MLLSLVLHTYSMRYVLPAAVMMGTAPTYMLAWGAWRLLSAVLPARFYREVDDRLYTIYQSMVLFFFENYTGVQVIIYGDLPKNKENVIYLSNHQCTVDWIIADMLAIRQNALGHVRYVLKDGLKWLPLYGWYFSQHGGVYVKRSANFNEKEMRAKLRAQMKAETPMYLVIFPEGTRYNPEIPKVIADSQSFAEKEGLAILKHVLTPRVKATHVAIDTMKDYLDAVYDVTVAYEGTVDHKGQRKLAPSMTEFLCKECPRVHIFIDRIELKDIPEEQMYMRRWLHERFEIKDKLLIEFYDAKDSKRRNKFPGKSVHSKLSLKKTLPSLLFLGGLTASMLLTESGRKLYVKTWIYGTLIGCLWVSIKP
;
A
#
# COMPACT_ATOMS: atom_id res chain seq x y z
N MET A 1 -8.60 -20.74 33.56
CA MET A 1 -9.35 -21.19 32.36
C MET A 1 -10.08 -20.03 31.67
N LEU A 2 -10.91 -19.24 32.36
CA LEU A 2 -11.64 -18.11 31.73
C LEU A 2 -10.70 -17.05 31.11
N LEU A 3 -9.64 -16.63 31.83
CA LEU A 3 -8.66 -15.66 31.32
C LEU A 3 -7.93 -16.18 30.07
N SER A 4 -7.57 -17.48 30.04
CA SER A 4 -6.94 -18.13 28.89
C SER A 4 -7.88 -18.18 27.67
N LEU A 5 -9.18 -18.45 27.90
CA LEU A 5 -10.19 -18.45 26.82
C LEU A 5 -10.43 -17.03 26.28
N VAL A 6 -10.48 -16.02 27.16
CA VAL A 6 -10.60 -14.61 26.76
C VAL A 6 -9.37 -14.19 25.96
N LEU A 7 -8.15 -14.48 26.43
CA LEU A 7 -6.93 -14.17 25.69
C LEU A 7 -6.89 -14.88 24.32
N HIS A 8 -7.31 -16.15 24.27
CA HIS A 8 -7.35 -16.91 23.02
C HIS A 8 -8.40 -16.39 22.03
N THR A 9 -9.58 -15.99 22.51
CA THR A 9 -10.60 -15.35 21.65
C THR A 9 -10.13 -13.97 21.17
N TYR A 10 -9.40 -13.21 21.98
CA TYR A 10 -8.77 -11.96 21.58
C TYR A 10 -7.70 -12.17 20.50
N SER A 11 -6.83 -13.18 20.64
CA SER A 11 -5.78 -13.47 19.67
C SER A 11 -6.32 -13.97 18.33
N MET A 12 -7.58 -14.41 18.28
CA MET A 12 -8.24 -14.91 17.07
C MET A 12 -9.18 -13.88 16.41
N ARG A 13 -9.19 -12.63 16.88
CA ARG A 13 -10.04 -11.55 16.32
C ARG A 13 -9.80 -11.31 14.83
N TYR A 14 -8.58 -11.50 14.37
CA TYR A 14 -8.22 -11.35 12.97
C TYR A 14 -8.81 -12.44 12.06
N VAL A 15 -9.25 -13.58 12.60
CA VAL A 15 -9.66 -14.75 11.79
C VAL A 15 -10.87 -14.45 10.93
N LEU A 16 -11.91 -13.83 11.49
CA LEU A 16 -13.09 -13.46 10.71
C LEU A 16 -12.75 -12.44 9.60
N PRO A 17 -12.08 -11.30 9.90
CA PRO A 17 -11.58 -10.40 8.86
C PRO A 17 -10.77 -11.12 7.77
N ALA A 18 -9.79 -11.94 8.17
CA ALA A 18 -8.93 -12.66 7.24
C ALA A 18 -9.73 -13.65 6.37
N ALA A 19 -10.66 -14.38 6.98
CA ALA A 19 -11.53 -15.33 6.28
C ALA A 19 -12.46 -14.63 5.28
N VAL A 20 -13.02 -13.46 5.62
CA VAL A 20 -13.87 -12.70 4.68
C VAL A 20 -13.04 -12.08 3.57
N MET A 21 -11.93 -11.42 3.89
CA MET A 21 -11.08 -10.79 2.88
C MET A 21 -10.48 -11.81 1.91
N MET A 22 -9.87 -12.88 2.40
CA MET A 22 -9.34 -13.92 1.51
C MET A 22 -10.46 -14.74 0.87
N GLY A 23 -11.53 -15.03 1.62
CA GLY A 23 -12.63 -15.86 1.16
C GLY A 23 -13.45 -15.22 0.04
N THR A 24 -13.43 -13.90 -0.12
CA THR A 24 -14.12 -13.24 -1.23
C THR A 24 -13.29 -13.18 -2.51
N ALA A 25 -12.01 -13.53 -2.47
CA ALA A 25 -11.10 -13.45 -3.62
C ALA A 25 -11.56 -14.27 -4.84
N PRO A 26 -12.07 -15.52 -4.72
CA PRO A 26 -12.59 -16.24 -5.88
C PRO A 26 -13.78 -15.57 -6.54
N THR A 27 -14.72 -15.05 -5.74
CA THR A 27 -15.89 -14.32 -6.23
C THR A 27 -15.45 -13.07 -7.00
N TYR A 28 -14.48 -12.33 -6.44
CA TYR A 28 -13.88 -11.19 -7.10
C TYR A 28 -13.24 -11.56 -8.44
N MET A 29 -12.40 -12.60 -8.45
CA MET A 29 -11.69 -13.06 -9.64
C MET A 29 -12.64 -13.56 -10.73
N LEU A 30 -13.76 -14.19 -10.35
CA LEU A 30 -14.80 -14.59 -11.29
C LEU A 30 -15.52 -13.39 -11.90
N ALA A 31 -15.90 -12.40 -11.09
CA ALA A 31 -16.53 -11.17 -11.57
C ALA A 31 -15.60 -10.40 -12.51
N TRP A 32 -14.33 -10.26 -12.12
CA TRP A 32 -13.29 -9.67 -12.96
C TRP A 32 -13.05 -10.45 -14.25
N GLY A 33 -12.94 -11.78 -14.18
CA GLY A 33 -12.71 -12.64 -15.33
C GLY A 33 -13.89 -12.59 -16.32
N ALA A 34 -15.11 -12.64 -15.83
CA ALA A 34 -16.32 -12.48 -16.64
C ALA A 34 -16.32 -11.10 -17.34
N TRP A 35 -16.03 -10.03 -16.61
CA TRP A 35 -15.94 -8.70 -17.19
C TRP A 35 -14.82 -8.59 -18.22
N ARG A 36 -13.65 -9.18 -17.96
CA ARG A 36 -12.52 -9.21 -18.89
C ARG A 36 -12.89 -9.87 -20.22
N LEU A 37 -13.67 -10.95 -20.17
CA LEU A 37 -14.16 -11.64 -21.36
C LEU A 37 -15.21 -10.81 -22.10
N LEU A 38 -16.20 -10.26 -21.39
CA LEU A 38 -17.28 -9.46 -21.98
C LEU A 38 -16.76 -8.16 -22.61
N SER A 39 -15.77 -7.52 -21.99
CA SER A 39 -15.18 -6.28 -22.47
C SER A 39 -14.11 -6.48 -23.54
N ALA A 40 -13.75 -7.71 -23.91
CA ALA A 40 -12.72 -7.99 -24.91
C ALA A 40 -13.06 -7.42 -26.31
N VAL A 41 -14.36 -7.27 -26.61
CA VAL A 41 -14.87 -6.68 -27.85
C VAL A 41 -15.20 -5.19 -27.72
N LEU A 42 -15.05 -4.61 -26.53
CA LEU A 42 -15.35 -3.21 -26.23
C LEU A 42 -14.09 -2.35 -26.26
N PRO A 43 -14.22 -1.02 -26.45
CA PRO A 43 -13.11 -0.10 -26.26
C PRO A 43 -12.46 -0.27 -24.88
N ALA A 44 -11.12 -0.28 -24.85
CA ALA A 44 -10.35 -0.58 -23.64
C ALA A 44 -10.66 0.32 -22.43
N ARG A 45 -11.22 1.52 -22.65
CA ARG A 45 -11.69 2.42 -21.59
C ARG A 45 -12.79 1.79 -20.72
N PHE A 46 -13.69 1.03 -21.32
CA PHE A 46 -14.79 0.38 -20.57
C PHE A 46 -14.25 -0.71 -19.67
N TYR A 47 -13.31 -1.51 -20.18
CA TYR A 47 -12.62 -2.50 -19.36
C TYR A 47 -12.03 -1.84 -18.11
N ARG A 48 -11.24 -0.77 -18.29
CA ARG A 48 -10.55 -0.06 -17.21
C ARG A 48 -11.50 0.57 -16.20
N GLU A 49 -12.55 1.24 -16.67
CA GLU A 49 -13.48 1.91 -15.77
C GLU A 49 -14.18 0.93 -14.81
N VAL A 50 -14.59 -0.23 -15.31
CA VAL A 50 -15.21 -1.26 -14.48
C VAL A 50 -14.17 -2.02 -13.66
N ASP A 51 -12.95 -2.25 -14.18
CA ASP A 51 -11.84 -2.83 -13.42
C ASP A 51 -11.48 -1.95 -12.20
N ASP A 52 -11.40 -0.63 -12.37
CA ASP A 52 -11.18 0.35 -11.28
C ASP A 52 -12.32 0.35 -10.26
N ARG A 53 -13.58 0.17 -10.72
CA ARG A 53 -14.74 0.03 -9.82
C ARG A 53 -14.71 -1.29 -9.04
N LEU A 54 -14.39 -2.41 -9.69
CA LEU A 54 -14.22 -3.69 -9.04
C LEU A 54 -13.11 -3.62 -7.99
N TYR A 55 -11.96 -3.04 -8.34
CA TYR A 55 -10.87 -2.83 -7.41
C TYR A 55 -11.29 -1.97 -6.21
N THR A 56 -12.03 -0.89 -6.48
CA THR A 56 -12.60 -0.03 -5.42
C THR A 56 -13.50 -0.85 -4.49
N ILE A 57 -14.38 -1.71 -5.02
CA ILE A 57 -15.24 -2.56 -4.20
C ILE A 57 -14.39 -3.48 -3.31
N TYR A 58 -13.42 -4.18 -3.89
CA TYR A 58 -12.58 -5.10 -3.15
C TYR A 58 -11.79 -4.41 -2.04
N GLN A 59 -11.10 -3.30 -2.37
CA GLN A 59 -10.30 -2.57 -1.40
C GLN A 59 -11.15 -1.84 -0.37
N SER A 60 -12.33 -1.31 -0.72
CA SER A 60 -13.26 -0.74 0.26
C SER A 60 -13.72 -1.77 1.30
N MET A 61 -13.91 -3.04 0.91
CA MET A 61 -14.17 -4.13 1.86
C MET A 61 -12.96 -4.40 2.75
N VAL A 62 -11.74 -4.41 2.19
CA VAL A 62 -10.51 -4.56 2.99
C VAL A 62 -10.40 -3.41 4.01
N LEU A 63 -10.61 -2.17 3.59
CA LEU A 63 -10.58 -0.99 4.45
C LEU A 63 -11.68 -0.98 5.51
N PHE A 64 -12.82 -1.64 5.28
CA PHE A 64 -13.79 -1.86 6.36
C PHE A 64 -13.13 -2.56 7.55
N PHE A 65 -12.36 -3.62 7.30
CA PHE A 65 -11.71 -4.38 8.36
C PHE A 65 -10.56 -3.60 8.99
N PHE A 66 -9.73 -2.96 8.17
CA PHE A 66 -8.56 -2.24 8.69
C PHE A 66 -8.88 -0.91 9.36
N GLU A 67 -9.95 -0.21 9.02
CA GLU A 67 -10.28 1.07 9.67
C GLU A 67 -11.54 1.01 10.53
N ASN A 68 -12.66 0.50 9.99
CA ASN A 68 -13.94 0.54 10.69
C ASN A 68 -14.07 -0.55 11.76
N TYR A 69 -13.63 -1.78 11.48
CA TYR A 69 -13.67 -2.89 12.42
C TYR A 69 -12.63 -2.76 13.53
N THR A 70 -11.38 -2.43 13.18
CA THR A 70 -10.33 -2.19 14.20
C THR A 70 -10.69 -1.01 15.08
N GLY A 71 -11.24 0.06 14.47
CA GLY A 71 -11.48 1.34 15.13
C GLY A 71 -10.20 2.15 15.31
N VAL A 72 -9.14 1.84 14.54
CA VAL A 72 -7.88 2.61 14.55
C VAL A 72 -8.15 4.07 14.22
N GLN A 73 -7.51 4.98 14.95
CA GLN A 73 -7.63 6.40 14.70
C GLN A 73 -6.58 6.83 13.67
N VAL A 74 -7.04 7.34 12.53
CA VAL A 74 -6.14 7.88 11.50
C VAL A 74 -5.98 9.38 11.72
N ILE A 75 -4.77 9.78 12.10
CA ILE A 75 -4.42 11.18 12.37
C ILE A 75 -3.57 11.70 11.23
N ILE A 76 -4.10 12.64 10.47
CA ILE A 76 -3.43 13.23 9.30
C ILE A 76 -2.88 14.60 9.68
N TYR A 77 -1.61 14.82 9.34
CA TYR A 77 -0.88 16.08 9.48
C TYR A 77 -0.51 16.59 8.09
N GLY A 78 -0.46 17.91 7.93
CA GLY A 78 -0.33 18.53 6.61
C GLY A 78 -1.66 18.62 5.89
N ASP A 79 -1.63 19.03 4.62
CA ASP A 79 -2.82 19.22 3.80
C ASP A 79 -2.95 18.09 2.78
N LEU A 80 -3.92 17.20 3.00
CA LEU A 80 -4.31 16.20 2.01
C LEU A 80 -5.32 16.85 1.06
N PRO A 81 -5.02 17.01 -0.23
CA PRO A 81 -5.96 17.58 -1.18
C PRO A 81 -7.29 16.82 -1.17
N LYS A 82 -8.41 17.55 -1.17
CA LYS A 82 -9.74 16.92 -1.21
C LYS A 82 -10.08 16.37 -2.59
N ASN A 83 -9.51 16.98 -3.62
CA ASN A 83 -9.71 16.58 -5.00
C ASN A 83 -8.85 15.38 -5.33
N LYS A 84 -9.33 14.59 -6.28
CA LYS A 84 -8.56 13.51 -6.87
C LYS A 84 -7.49 14.11 -7.78
N GLU A 85 -6.25 13.72 -7.56
CA GLU A 85 -5.07 14.13 -8.32
C GLU A 85 -4.35 12.90 -8.88
N ASN A 86 -3.65 13.05 -10.00
CA ASN A 86 -2.67 12.11 -10.50
C ASN A 86 -1.37 12.30 -9.72
N VAL A 87 -1.01 11.33 -8.90
CA VAL A 87 0.11 11.48 -7.97
C VAL A 87 1.02 10.27 -7.93
N ILE A 88 2.28 10.52 -7.57
CA ILE A 88 3.14 9.51 -6.99
C ILE A 88 3.09 9.68 -5.47
N TYR A 89 2.71 8.61 -4.78
CA TYR A 89 2.79 8.49 -3.33
C TYR A 89 4.16 7.91 -2.96
N LEU A 90 4.97 8.68 -2.24
CA LEU A 90 6.27 8.27 -1.71
C LEU A 90 6.19 8.14 -0.20
N SER A 91 6.49 6.97 0.34
CA SER A 91 6.45 6.75 1.79
C SER A 91 7.62 5.96 2.31
N ASN A 92 7.90 6.14 3.61
CA ASN A 92 8.68 5.16 4.35
C ASN A 92 7.93 3.82 4.45
N HIS A 93 8.64 2.73 4.71
CA HIS A 93 8.15 1.36 4.72
C HIS A 93 8.60 0.62 5.98
N GLN A 94 7.65 0.21 6.82
CA GLN A 94 7.88 -0.37 8.15
C GLN A 94 7.24 -1.76 8.29
N CYS A 95 6.07 -1.99 7.70
CA CYS A 95 5.36 -3.25 7.84
C CYS A 95 4.51 -3.58 6.60
N THR A 96 3.80 -4.71 6.65
CA THR A 96 2.89 -5.09 5.57
C THR A 96 1.63 -4.23 5.53
N VAL A 97 1.30 -3.48 6.58
CA VAL A 97 0.12 -2.61 6.63
C VAL A 97 0.30 -1.33 5.80
N ASP A 98 1.54 -0.95 5.43
CA ASP A 98 1.78 0.35 4.78
C ASP A 98 1.01 0.57 3.47
N TRP A 99 0.73 -0.48 2.70
CA TRP A 99 -0.10 -0.35 1.48
C TRP A 99 -1.57 -0.08 1.83
N ILE A 100 -2.08 -0.63 2.93
CA ILE A 100 -3.41 -0.29 3.47
C ILE A 100 -3.46 1.19 3.83
N ILE A 101 -2.37 1.75 4.38
CA ILE A 101 -2.31 3.17 4.73
C ILE A 101 -2.37 4.05 3.47
N ALA A 102 -1.71 3.65 2.38
CA ALA A 102 -1.85 4.32 1.09
C ALA A 102 -3.31 4.26 0.57
N ASP A 103 -3.96 3.10 0.66
CA ASP A 103 -5.37 2.92 0.29
C ASP A 103 -6.33 3.75 1.16
N MET A 104 -6.06 3.87 2.47
CA MET A 104 -6.79 4.74 3.38
C MET A 104 -6.74 6.20 2.93
N LEU A 105 -5.61 6.70 2.47
CA LEU A 105 -5.52 8.05 1.91
C LEU A 105 -6.24 8.15 0.57
N ALA A 106 -6.02 7.19 -0.33
CA ALA A 106 -6.64 7.18 -1.66
C ALA A 106 -8.18 7.17 -1.59
N ILE A 107 -8.80 6.39 -0.70
CA ILE A 107 -10.28 6.37 -0.56
C ILE A 107 -10.83 7.71 -0.07
N ARG A 108 -10.06 8.50 0.70
CA ARG A 108 -10.47 9.84 1.15
C ARG A 108 -10.54 10.82 -0.02
N GLN A 109 -9.76 10.59 -1.06
CA GLN A 109 -9.70 11.39 -2.29
C GLN A 109 -10.48 10.78 -3.46
N ASN A 110 -11.28 9.73 -3.22
CA ASN A 110 -11.98 8.95 -4.27
C ASN A 110 -11.01 8.41 -5.36
N ALA A 111 -9.78 8.09 -4.97
CA ALA A 111 -8.72 7.60 -5.84
C ALA A 111 -8.50 6.08 -5.73
N LEU A 112 -9.26 5.35 -4.90
CA LEU A 112 -8.97 3.95 -4.55
C LEU A 112 -8.87 3.01 -5.75
N GLY A 113 -9.77 3.12 -6.74
CA GLY A 113 -9.73 2.35 -7.98
C GLY A 113 -8.49 2.58 -8.84
N HIS A 114 -7.77 3.67 -8.59
CA HIS A 114 -6.66 4.16 -9.40
C HIS A 114 -5.31 3.95 -8.72
N VAL A 115 -5.30 3.27 -7.57
CA VAL A 115 -4.07 2.93 -6.88
C VAL A 115 -3.31 1.89 -7.69
N ARG A 116 -2.04 2.18 -7.93
CA ARG A 116 -1.09 1.31 -8.62
C ARG A 116 0.12 1.16 -7.71
N TYR A 117 0.79 0.02 -7.76
CA TYR A 117 1.91 -0.26 -6.87
C TYR A 117 3.17 -0.61 -7.64
N VAL A 118 4.30 -0.06 -7.18
CA VAL A 118 5.61 -0.63 -7.47
C VAL A 118 5.85 -1.79 -6.49
N LEU A 119 5.78 -3.02 -7.00
CA LEU A 119 5.73 -4.26 -6.23
C LEU A 119 7.04 -5.03 -6.33
N LYS A 120 7.43 -5.70 -5.25
CA LYS A 120 8.54 -6.67 -5.31
C LYS A 120 8.18 -7.79 -6.29
N ASP A 121 9.11 -8.14 -7.20
CA ASP A 121 8.93 -9.18 -8.23
C ASP A 121 8.33 -10.49 -7.70
N GLY A 122 8.74 -10.96 -6.52
CA GLY A 122 8.20 -12.18 -5.91
C GLY A 122 6.68 -12.17 -5.65
N LEU A 123 6.04 -10.98 -5.54
CA LEU A 123 4.60 -10.87 -5.29
C LEU A 123 3.74 -11.27 -6.50
N LYS A 124 4.33 -11.43 -7.69
CA LYS A 124 3.61 -11.94 -8.86
C LYS A 124 3.13 -13.40 -8.70
N TRP A 125 3.74 -14.13 -7.78
CA TRP A 125 3.39 -15.52 -7.47
C TRP A 125 2.31 -15.66 -6.38
N LEU A 126 1.73 -14.54 -5.91
CA LEU A 126 0.63 -14.61 -4.95
C LEU A 126 -0.58 -15.30 -5.61
N PRO A 127 -1.13 -16.37 -4.99
CA PRO A 127 -2.31 -17.07 -5.49
C PRO A 127 -3.45 -16.11 -5.79
N LEU A 128 -4.03 -16.20 -7.00
CA LEU A 128 -5.05 -15.30 -7.55
C LEU A 128 -4.66 -13.83 -7.75
N TYR A 129 -3.87 -13.23 -6.85
CA TYR A 129 -3.63 -11.79 -6.85
C TYR A 129 -2.50 -11.35 -7.76
N GLY A 130 -1.42 -12.12 -7.87
CA GLY A 130 -0.19 -11.65 -8.51
C GLY A 130 -0.40 -11.26 -9.98
N TRP A 131 -1.01 -12.14 -10.78
CA TRP A 131 -1.34 -11.78 -12.16
C TRP A 131 -2.37 -10.63 -12.25
N TYR A 132 -3.33 -10.56 -11.33
CA TYR A 132 -4.36 -9.53 -11.31
C TYR A 132 -3.73 -8.16 -11.06
N PHE A 133 -2.82 -8.03 -10.10
CA PHE A 133 -2.10 -6.78 -9.84
C PHE A 133 -1.33 -6.31 -11.07
N SER A 134 -0.77 -7.22 -11.87
CA SER A 134 -0.16 -6.87 -13.16
C SER A 134 -1.17 -6.31 -14.15
N GLN A 135 -2.33 -6.96 -14.28
CA GLN A 135 -3.42 -6.50 -15.17
C GLN A 135 -4.00 -5.16 -14.72
N HIS A 136 -4.11 -4.95 -13.42
CA HIS A 136 -4.55 -3.70 -12.80
C HIS A 136 -3.45 -2.62 -12.83
N GLY A 137 -2.35 -2.79 -13.57
CA GLY A 137 -1.33 -1.75 -13.79
C GLY A 137 -0.21 -1.68 -12.75
N GLY A 138 -0.08 -2.67 -11.88
CA GLY A 138 1.07 -2.82 -10.98
C GLY A 138 2.39 -3.05 -11.73
N VAL A 139 3.47 -2.49 -11.20
CA VAL A 139 4.81 -2.59 -11.77
C VAL A 139 5.68 -3.46 -10.88
N TYR A 140 6.05 -4.64 -11.36
CA TYR A 140 6.97 -5.52 -10.65
C TYR A 140 8.41 -5.09 -10.84
N VAL A 141 9.15 -4.98 -9.74
CA VAL A 141 10.56 -4.60 -9.74
C VAL A 141 11.40 -5.62 -9.01
N LYS A 142 12.54 -5.95 -9.63
CA LYS A 142 13.63 -6.70 -8.98
C LYS A 142 14.53 -5.72 -8.22
N ARG A 143 15.34 -6.24 -7.30
CA ARG A 143 16.35 -5.44 -6.58
C ARG A 143 17.31 -4.75 -7.57
N SER A 144 17.90 -3.63 -7.15
CA SER A 144 18.52 -2.60 -8.00
C SER A 144 19.52 -3.05 -9.08
N ALA A 145 20.16 -4.22 -8.94
CA ALA A 145 21.04 -4.78 -9.97
C ALA A 145 20.28 -5.23 -11.23
N ASN A 146 19.02 -5.66 -11.09
CA ASN A 146 18.20 -6.23 -12.16
C ASN A 146 16.94 -5.40 -12.43
N PHE A 147 16.97 -4.09 -12.13
CA PHE A 147 15.84 -3.21 -12.34
C PHE A 147 15.62 -2.96 -13.84
N ASN A 148 14.44 -3.31 -14.35
CA ASN A 148 14.07 -3.16 -15.76
C ASN A 148 13.35 -1.82 -15.99
N GLU A 149 14.13 -0.77 -16.24
CA GLU A 149 13.62 0.56 -16.53
C GLU A 149 12.69 0.58 -17.76
N LYS A 150 13.06 -0.11 -18.84
CA LYS A 150 12.29 -0.12 -20.09
C LYS A 150 10.87 -0.64 -19.87
N GLU A 151 10.72 -1.72 -19.10
CA GLU A 151 9.41 -2.30 -18.80
C GLU A 151 8.55 -1.37 -17.94
N MET A 152 9.13 -0.77 -16.89
CA MET A 152 8.42 0.20 -16.05
C MET A 152 7.94 1.39 -16.89
N ARG A 153 8.82 1.97 -17.72
CA ARG A 153 8.45 3.07 -18.63
C ARG A 153 7.33 2.68 -19.59
N ALA A 154 7.40 1.48 -20.18
CA ALA A 154 6.37 1.00 -21.09
C ALA A 154 5.01 0.86 -20.40
N LYS A 155 4.98 0.29 -19.18
CA LYS A 155 3.75 0.16 -18.37
C LYS A 155 3.16 1.52 -18.00
N LEU A 156 3.97 2.46 -17.52
CA LEU A 156 3.50 3.79 -17.14
C LEU A 156 3.00 4.60 -18.35
N ARG A 157 3.73 4.60 -19.47
CA ARG A 157 3.28 5.23 -20.72
C ARG A 157 1.98 4.63 -21.25
N ALA A 158 1.78 3.33 -21.09
CA ALA A 158 0.53 2.69 -21.47
C ALA A 158 -0.66 3.19 -20.62
N GLN A 159 -0.46 3.46 -19.32
CA GLN A 159 -1.48 4.06 -18.46
C GLN A 159 -1.77 5.52 -18.84
N MET A 160 -0.73 6.32 -19.10
CA MET A 160 -0.88 7.72 -19.54
C MET A 160 -1.62 7.81 -20.88
N LYS A 161 -1.23 6.99 -21.88
CA LYS A 161 -1.91 6.93 -23.18
C LYS A 161 -3.37 6.49 -23.05
N ALA A 162 -3.67 5.70 -22.04
CA ALA A 162 -5.01 5.25 -21.72
C ALA A 162 -5.84 6.29 -20.94
N GLU A 163 -5.22 7.42 -20.58
CA GLU A 163 -5.75 8.47 -19.70
C GLU A 163 -6.27 7.91 -18.38
N THR A 164 -5.65 6.83 -17.89
CA THR A 164 -6.00 6.22 -16.61
C THR A 164 -5.53 7.12 -15.48
N PRO A 165 -6.41 7.58 -14.58
CA PRO A 165 -5.98 8.32 -13.39
C PRO A 165 -4.96 7.51 -12.58
N MET A 166 -3.97 8.17 -11.98
CA MET A 166 -2.82 7.49 -11.37
C MET A 166 -2.65 7.86 -9.89
N TYR A 167 -2.64 6.85 -9.03
CA TYR A 167 -2.16 6.99 -7.65
C TYR A 167 -1.05 5.95 -7.44
N LEU A 168 0.16 6.26 -7.91
CA LEU A 168 1.28 5.30 -7.94
C LEU A 168 2.02 5.29 -6.60
N VAL A 169 1.91 4.19 -5.87
CA VAL A 169 2.57 3.98 -4.59
C VAL A 169 3.97 3.41 -4.79
N ILE A 170 4.96 4.11 -4.24
CA ILE A 170 6.36 3.70 -4.22
C ILE A 170 6.86 3.79 -2.77
N PHE A 171 7.59 2.76 -2.35
CA PHE A 171 8.33 2.72 -1.09
C PHE A 171 9.84 2.74 -1.41
N PRO A 172 10.48 3.93 -1.48
CA PRO A 172 11.84 4.06 -2.00
C PRO A 172 12.91 3.29 -1.24
N GLU A 173 12.71 2.96 0.04
CA GLU A 173 13.62 2.13 0.84
C GLU A 173 13.89 0.75 0.18
N GLY A 174 12.92 0.24 -0.60
CA GLY A 174 13.03 -1.03 -1.31
C GLY A 174 12.98 -2.28 -0.41
N THR A 175 12.93 -2.08 0.91
CA THR A 175 12.65 -3.08 1.94
C THR A 175 12.06 -2.38 3.16
N ARG A 176 11.46 -3.14 4.07
CA ARG A 176 10.93 -2.60 5.32
C ARG A 176 12.06 -2.31 6.31
N TYR A 177 11.98 -1.17 6.98
CA TYR A 177 12.72 -0.89 8.20
C TYR A 177 12.29 -1.87 9.29
N ASN A 178 13.26 -2.53 9.94
CA ASN A 178 13.00 -3.52 10.98
C ASN A 178 14.03 -3.41 12.13
N PRO A 179 13.62 -2.91 13.31
CA PRO A 179 14.47 -2.84 14.51
C PRO A 179 15.08 -4.17 14.97
N GLU A 180 14.39 -5.29 14.73
CA GLU A 180 14.84 -6.63 15.13
C GLU A 180 15.86 -7.24 14.16
N ILE A 181 16.14 -6.57 13.04
CA ILE A 181 17.19 -6.96 12.09
C ILE A 181 18.22 -5.83 12.00
N PRO A 182 19.09 -5.65 13.03
CA PRO A 182 20.07 -4.56 13.06
C PRO A 182 20.98 -4.51 11.84
N LYS A 183 21.26 -5.67 11.22
CA LYS A 183 22.08 -5.77 10.01
C LYS A 183 21.52 -4.94 8.85
N VAL A 184 20.20 -4.95 8.61
CA VAL A 184 19.59 -4.19 7.51
C VAL A 184 19.76 -2.68 7.71
N ILE A 185 19.66 -2.24 8.96
CA ILE A 185 19.84 -0.85 9.35
C ILE A 185 21.33 -0.47 9.20
N ALA A 186 22.24 -1.28 9.75
CA ALA A 186 23.68 -1.06 9.66
C ALA A 186 24.19 -1.03 8.20
N ASP A 187 23.70 -1.93 7.35
CA ASP A 187 24.03 -1.95 5.91
C ASP A 187 23.56 -0.66 5.22
N SER A 188 22.37 -0.16 5.57
CA SER A 188 21.84 1.10 5.04
C SER A 188 22.64 2.32 5.50
N GLN A 189 23.04 2.35 6.77
CA GLN A 189 23.84 3.43 7.35
C GLN A 189 25.26 3.45 6.78
N SER A 190 25.88 2.28 6.65
CA SER A 190 27.19 2.13 5.99
C SER A 190 27.16 2.58 4.53
N PHE A 191 26.06 2.31 3.83
CA PHE A 191 25.87 2.83 2.47
C PHE A 191 25.73 4.36 2.44
N ALA A 192 24.95 4.95 3.35
CA ALA A 192 24.82 6.40 3.44
C ALA A 192 26.18 7.07 3.70
N GLU A 193 26.94 6.56 4.66
CA GLU A 193 28.28 7.06 5.02
C GLU A 193 29.24 7.00 3.82
N LYS A 194 29.31 5.84 3.12
CA LYS A 194 30.16 5.68 1.92
C LYS A 194 29.82 6.64 0.79
N GLU A 195 28.55 7.02 0.68
CA GLU A 195 28.05 7.90 -0.38
C GLU A 195 28.00 9.37 0.05
N GLY A 196 28.51 9.72 1.24
CA GLY A 196 28.50 11.10 1.76
C GLY A 196 27.09 11.63 2.07
N LEU A 197 26.15 10.73 2.37
CA LEU A 197 24.77 11.04 2.71
C LEU A 197 24.57 11.02 4.23
N ALA A 198 23.59 11.78 4.74
CA ALA A 198 23.28 11.77 6.17
C ALA A 198 22.85 10.36 6.62
N ILE A 199 23.36 9.92 7.76
CA ILE A 199 23.00 8.63 8.38
C ILE A 199 21.62 8.75 9.01
N LEU A 200 20.69 7.90 8.57
CA LEU A 200 19.29 7.88 9.03
C LEU A 200 19.10 6.85 10.16
N LYS A 201 18.20 7.15 11.10
CA LYS A 201 17.98 6.33 12.31
C LYS A 201 16.73 5.45 12.25
N HIS A 202 15.61 6.01 11.82
CA HIS A 202 14.26 5.43 11.87
C HIS A 202 13.68 5.13 10.47
N VAL A 203 14.44 5.41 9.41
CA VAL A 203 14.17 4.98 8.03
C VAL A 203 15.45 4.46 7.40
N LEU A 204 15.31 3.70 6.30
CA LEU A 204 16.45 3.28 5.47
C LEU A 204 16.72 4.32 4.38
N THR A 205 17.95 4.29 3.86
CA THR A 205 18.41 5.12 2.75
C THR A 205 17.64 4.77 1.48
N PRO A 206 16.95 5.73 0.84
CA PRO A 206 16.09 5.45 -0.30
C PRO A 206 16.86 5.11 -1.57
N ARG A 207 16.23 4.30 -2.44
CA ARG A 207 16.73 3.92 -3.76
C ARG A 207 16.07 4.77 -4.84
N VAL A 208 16.87 5.54 -5.57
CA VAL A 208 16.37 6.54 -6.53
C VAL A 208 15.75 5.98 -7.81
N LYS A 209 16.24 4.83 -8.32
CA LYS A 209 15.96 4.38 -9.71
C LYS A 209 14.46 4.32 -10.07
N ALA A 210 13.65 3.62 -9.27
CA ALA A 210 12.22 3.45 -9.56
C ALA A 210 11.45 4.77 -9.44
N THR A 211 11.77 5.59 -8.42
CA THR A 211 11.19 6.92 -8.24
C THR A 211 11.52 7.84 -9.41
N HIS A 212 12.78 7.87 -9.84
CA HIS A 212 13.20 8.67 -10.99
C HIS A 212 12.51 8.26 -12.27
N VAL A 213 12.48 6.96 -12.58
CA VAL A 213 11.81 6.47 -13.78
C VAL A 213 10.31 6.78 -13.75
N ALA A 214 9.66 6.69 -12.59
CA ALA A 214 8.25 7.03 -12.44
C ALA A 214 7.98 8.52 -12.72
N ILE A 215 8.72 9.42 -12.04
CA ILE A 215 8.56 10.86 -12.17
C ILE A 215 8.90 11.31 -13.59
N ASP A 216 10.08 10.92 -14.10
CA ASP A 216 10.53 11.30 -15.45
C ASP A 216 9.56 10.82 -16.55
N THR A 217 8.96 9.63 -16.39
CA THR A 217 8.01 9.12 -17.38
C THR A 217 6.67 9.84 -17.33
N MET A 218 6.20 10.23 -16.14
CA MET A 218 4.85 10.74 -15.93
C MET A 218 4.79 12.24 -15.65
N LYS A 219 5.89 12.99 -15.84
CA LYS A 219 5.98 14.40 -15.44
C LYS A 219 4.90 15.30 -16.05
N ASP A 220 4.46 15.02 -17.27
CA ASP A 220 3.39 15.79 -17.93
C ASP A 220 1.97 15.29 -17.59
N TYR A 221 1.86 14.27 -16.73
CA TYR A 221 0.60 13.61 -16.35
C TYR A 221 0.27 13.72 -14.86
N LEU A 222 1.29 14.00 -14.03
CA LEU A 222 1.15 14.14 -12.58
C LEU A 222 0.77 15.57 -12.20
N ASP A 223 -0.07 15.70 -11.18
CA ASP A 223 -0.38 16.98 -10.54
C ASP A 223 0.62 17.28 -9.41
N ALA A 224 1.12 16.24 -8.72
CA ALA A 224 2.03 16.35 -7.59
C ALA A 224 2.72 15.04 -7.21
N VAL A 225 3.70 15.14 -6.31
CA VAL A 225 4.20 14.02 -5.51
C VAL A 225 3.73 14.19 -4.06
N TYR A 226 3.09 13.16 -3.51
CA TYR A 226 2.76 13.11 -2.08
C TYR A 226 3.89 12.44 -1.32
N ASP A 227 4.61 13.23 -0.54
CA ASP A 227 5.66 12.73 0.35
C ASP A 227 5.07 12.45 1.74
N VAL A 228 4.91 11.16 2.05
CA VAL A 228 4.11 10.69 3.19
C VAL A 228 4.97 10.00 4.24
N THR A 229 4.87 10.41 5.49
CA THR A 229 5.54 9.77 6.63
C THR A 229 4.51 9.08 7.51
N VAL A 230 4.64 7.76 7.66
CA VAL A 230 3.73 6.95 8.46
C VAL A 230 4.43 6.53 9.75
N ALA A 231 3.76 6.72 10.89
CA ALA A 231 4.14 6.18 12.18
C ALA A 231 2.97 5.44 12.85
N TYR A 232 3.27 4.26 13.40
CA TYR A 232 2.30 3.45 14.12
C TYR A 232 2.46 3.69 15.63
N GLU A 233 1.41 4.16 16.29
CA GLU A 233 1.45 4.35 17.74
C GLU A 233 1.46 2.99 18.48
N GLY A 234 2.00 2.98 19.69
CA GLY A 234 2.11 1.79 20.52
C GLY A 234 3.34 0.95 20.18
N THR A 235 4.24 1.47 19.35
CA THR A 235 5.45 0.78 18.89
C THR A 235 6.73 1.22 19.61
N VAL A 236 6.60 1.58 20.88
CA VAL A 236 7.73 1.90 21.78
C VAL A 236 7.65 0.99 23.00
N ASP A 237 8.77 0.41 23.40
CA ASP A 237 8.86 -0.47 24.57
C ASP A 237 8.98 0.31 25.89
N HIS A 238 9.02 -0.41 27.01
CA HIS A 238 9.16 0.17 28.35
C HIS A 238 10.50 0.89 28.57
N LYS A 239 11.52 0.64 27.72
CA LYS A 239 12.83 1.31 27.75
C LYS A 239 12.87 2.53 26.82
N GLY A 240 11.77 2.86 26.16
CA GLY A 240 11.70 3.96 25.21
C GLY A 240 12.31 3.64 23.84
N GLN A 241 12.55 2.36 23.53
CA GLN A 241 13.08 1.93 22.25
C GLN A 241 11.95 1.57 21.28
N ARG A 242 12.15 1.90 20.00
CA ARG A 242 11.20 1.57 18.95
C ARG A 242 11.18 0.05 18.71
N LYS A 243 9.98 -0.52 18.71
CA LYS A 243 9.70 -1.92 18.40
C LYS A 243 9.21 -2.08 16.96
N LEU A 244 8.98 -3.32 16.52
CA LEU A 244 8.32 -3.60 15.25
C LEU A 244 7.01 -2.82 15.06
N ALA A 245 6.81 -2.32 13.85
CA ALA A 245 5.50 -1.88 13.40
C ALA A 245 4.55 -3.09 13.30
N PRO A 246 3.23 -2.91 13.54
CA PRO A 246 2.28 -4.00 13.61
C PRO A 246 2.22 -4.78 12.29
N SER A 247 2.21 -6.10 12.38
CA SER A 247 1.81 -7.00 11.31
C SER A 247 0.33 -6.84 10.98
N MET A 248 -0.12 -7.39 9.84
CA MET A 248 -1.55 -7.43 9.50
C MET A 248 -2.40 -8.06 10.61
N THR A 249 -1.89 -9.14 11.21
CA THR A 249 -2.58 -9.89 12.28
C THR A 249 -2.74 -9.02 13.52
N GLU A 250 -1.65 -8.44 14.02
CA GLU A 250 -1.67 -7.57 15.21
C GLU A 250 -2.55 -6.34 14.97
N PHE A 251 -2.49 -5.76 13.76
CA PHE A 251 -3.34 -4.62 13.39
C PHE A 251 -4.83 -4.99 13.44
N LEU A 252 -5.22 -6.13 12.87
CA LEU A 252 -6.60 -6.65 12.92
C LEU A 252 -7.03 -7.09 14.33
N CYS A 253 -6.07 -7.48 15.18
CA CYS A 253 -6.28 -7.70 16.61
C CYS A 253 -6.40 -6.40 17.42
N LYS A 254 -6.35 -5.23 16.77
CA LYS A 254 -6.49 -3.89 17.36
C LYS A 254 -5.30 -3.47 18.22
N GLU A 255 -4.10 -3.98 17.93
CA GLU A 255 -2.88 -3.67 18.69
C GLU A 255 -2.23 -2.35 18.28
N CYS A 256 -2.78 -1.67 17.27
CA CYS A 256 -2.40 -0.31 16.89
C CYS A 256 -3.58 0.65 17.15
N PRO A 257 -3.51 1.49 18.20
CA PRO A 257 -4.62 2.38 18.54
C PRO A 257 -4.74 3.55 17.55
N ARG A 258 -3.60 4.06 17.06
CA ARG A 258 -3.53 5.24 16.20
C ARG A 258 -2.44 5.10 15.14
N VAL A 259 -2.73 5.57 13.93
CA VAL A 259 -1.76 5.74 12.86
C VAL A 259 -1.61 7.22 12.58
N HIS A 260 -0.38 7.71 12.64
CA HIS A 260 -0.04 9.10 12.37
C HIS A 260 0.54 9.17 10.97
N ILE A 261 -0.01 10.07 10.16
CA ILE A 261 0.34 10.23 8.76
C ILE A 261 0.67 11.69 8.53
N PHE A 262 1.93 12.02 8.29
CA PHE A 262 2.34 13.36 7.85
C PHE A 262 2.42 13.37 6.33
N ILE A 263 1.79 14.36 5.69
CA ILE A 263 1.73 14.47 4.24
C ILE A 263 2.27 15.83 3.83
N ASP A 264 3.22 15.82 2.90
CA ASP A 264 3.69 17.00 2.21
C ASP A 264 3.40 16.86 0.70
N ARG A 265 2.68 17.82 0.13
CA ARG A 265 2.36 17.84 -1.31
C ARG A 265 3.41 18.65 -2.04
N ILE A 266 4.24 17.97 -2.83
CA ILE A 266 5.35 18.58 -3.55
C ILE A 266 4.95 18.83 -5.01
N GLU A 267 5.12 20.07 -5.48
CA GLU A 267 4.92 20.42 -6.88
C GLU A 267 6.07 19.87 -7.74
N LEU A 268 5.77 19.47 -8.97
CA LEU A 268 6.78 18.87 -9.86
C LEU A 268 7.95 19.81 -10.18
N LYS A 269 7.71 21.12 -10.19
CA LYS A 269 8.75 22.14 -10.41
C LYS A 269 9.82 22.15 -9.32
N ASP A 270 9.51 21.62 -8.13
CA ASP A 270 10.41 21.56 -6.98
C ASP A 270 11.17 20.22 -6.94
N ILE A 271 11.05 19.39 -7.98
CA ILE A 271 11.70 18.08 -8.09
C ILE A 271 12.78 18.14 -9.17
N PRO A 272 14.06 17.82 -8.86
CA PRO A 272 15.11 17.81 -9.86
C PRO A 272 14.88 16.77 -10.94
N GLU A 273 15.05 17.15 -12.21
CA GLU A 273 14.89 16.22 -13.34
C GLU A 273 16.05 15.21 -13.44
N GLU A 274 17.29 15.68 -13.29
CA GLU A 274 18.45 14.81 -13.45
C GLU A 274 18.58 13.81 -12.30
N GLN A 275 18.85 12.54 -12.64
CA GLN A 275 18.89 11.44 -11.68
C GLN A 275 19.88 11.68 -10.52
N MET A 276 21.02 12.32 -10.79
CA MET A 276 22.03 12.61 -9.77
C MET A 276 21.50 13.58 -8.71
N TYR A 277 20.87 14.68 -9.13
CA TYR A 277 20.26 15.64 -8.20
C TYR A 277 19.02 15.06 -7.51
N MET A 278 18.21 14.29 -8.24
CA MET A 278 17.05 13.61 -7.66
C MET A 278 17.45 12.61 -6.56
N ARG A 279 18.61 11.95 -6.70
CA ARG A 279 19.13 11.05 -5.66
C ARG A 279 19.36 11.80 -4.36
N ARG A 280 19.97 12.98 -4.43
CA ARG A 280 20.23 13.83 -3.26
C ARG A 280 18.94 14.36 -2.68
N TRP A 281 18.06 14.92 -3.51
CA TRP A 281 16.74 15.41 -3.12
C TRP A 281 15.90 14.33 -2.42
N LEU A 282 15.86 13.11 -2.96
CA LEU A 282 15.11 12.02 -2.36
C LEU A 282 15.69 11.61 -1.00
N HIS A 283 17.02 11.65 -0.84
CA HIS A 283 17.66 11.43 0.46
C HIS A 283 17.27 12.52 1.46
N GLU A 284 17.28 13.78 1.05
CA GLU A 284 16.85 14.92 1.89
C GLU A 284 15.37 14.82 2.30
N ARG A 285 14.49 14.32 1.42
CA ARG A 285 13.12 13.99 1.80
C ARG A 285 13.10 12.94 2.92
N PHE A 286 13.92 11.91 2.83
CA PHE A 286 14.05 10.89 3.87
C PHE A 286 14.72 11.39 5.15
N GLU A 287 15.61 12.39 5.10
CA GLU A 287 16.10 13.09 6.30
C GLU A 287 14.96 13.82 7.03
N ILE A 288 14.03 14.44 6.29
CA ILE A 288 12.83 15.06 6.88
C ILE A 288 11.96 13.98 7.55
N LYS A 289 11.72 12.84 6.88
CA LYS A 289 10.99 11.70 7.48
C LYS A 289 11.67 11.21 8.75
N ASP A 290 12.99 11.07 8.70
CA ASP A 290 13.78 10.59 9.83
C ASP A 290 13.65 11.52 11.03
N LYS A 291 13.77 12.84 10.83
CA LYS A 291 13.57 13.86 11.86
C LYS A 291 12.15 13.77 12.46
N LEU A 292 11.12 13.63 11.64
CA LEU A 292 9.74 13.44 12.11
C LEU A 292 9.60 12.19 12.98
N LEU A 293 10.22 11.08 12.58
CA LEU A 293 10.18 9.82 13.36
C LEU A 293 11.05 9.86 14.61
N ILE A 294 12.20 10.57 14.60
CA ILE A 294 13.01 10.83 15.79
C ILE A 294 12.17 11.61 16.80
N GLU A 295 11.47 12.67 16.39
CA GLU A 295 10.58 13.39 17.30
C GLU A 295 9.42 12.51 17.80
N PHE A 296 8.85 11.70 16.92
CA PHE A 296 7.73 10.83 17.27
C PHE A 296 8.11 9.75 18.30
N TYR A 297 9.26 9.08 18.12
CA TYR A 297 9.70 7.94 18.93
C TYR A 297 10.60 8.33 20.09
N ASP A 298 11.55 9.25 19.88
CA ASP A 298 12.66 9.50 20.80
C ASP A 298 12.48 10.75 21.66
N ALA A 299 11.44 11.57 21.43
CA ALA A 299 11.21 12.78 22.22
C ALA A 299 11.10 12.45 23.72
N LYS A 300 11.89 13.17 24.52
CA LYS A 300 11.87 13.09 26.00
C LYS A 300 10.62 13.75 26.58
N ASP A 301 10.13 14.80 25.94
CA ASP A 301 8.88 15.46 26.29
C ASP A 301 7.69 14.59 25.87
N SER A 302 6.90 14.15 26.85
CA SER A 302 5.71 13.34 26.64
C SER A 302 4.63 14.04 25.82
N LYS A 303 4.64 15.39 25.75
CA LYS A 303 3.72 16.17 24.90
C LYS A 303 4.09 16.12 23.42
N ARG A 304 5.36 15.86 23.11
CA ARG A 304 5.88 15.78 21.73
C ARG A 304 5.93 14.34 21.21
N ARG A 305 6.08 13.36 22.11
CA ARG A 305 6.06 11.94 21.75
C ARG A 305 4.70 11.53 21.13
N ASN A 306 4.73 10.55 20.22
CA ASN A 306 3.55 10.06 19.51
C ASN A 306 2.76 11.16 18.77
N LYS A 307 3.46 12.20 18.30
CA LYS A 307 2.83 13.30 17.57
C LYS A 307 3.81 13.88 16.56
N PHE A 308 3.37 14.11 15.34
CA PHE A 308 4.12 14.94 14.39
C PHE A 308 3.90 16.44 14.66
N PRO A 309 4.83 17.32 14.25
CA PRO A 309 4.65 18.75 14.33
C PRO A 309 3.47 19.23 13.45
N GLY A 310 2.91 20.38 13.79
CA GLY A 310 1.84 21.03 13.03
C GLY A 310 0.42 20.68 13.46
N LYS A 311 -0.55 21.21 12.70
CA LYS A 311 -1.98 20.92 12.89
C LYS A 311 -2.28 19.51 12.39
N SER A 312 -3.16 18.82 13.12
CA SER A 312 -3.60 17.47 12.78
C SER A 312 -5.11 17.39 12.73
N VAL A 313 -5.64 16.54 11.86
CA VAL A 313 -7.06 16.23 11.78
C VAL A 313 -7.27 14.76 12.03
N HIS A 314 -8.21 14.43 12.92
CA HIS A 314 -8.70 13.07 13.04
C HIS A 314 -9.62 12.76 11.86
N SER A 315 -9.12 11.96 10.92
CA SER A 315 -9.79 11.68 9.66
C SER A 315 -10.44 10.31 9.75
N LYS A 316 -11.69 10.23 10.20
CA LYS A 316 -12.42 8.96 10.32
C LYS A 316 -13.06 8.58 8.97
N LEU A 317 -12.78 7.38 8.48
CA LEU A 317 -13.42 6.85 7.28
C LEU A 317 -14.89 6.50 7.56
N SER A 318 -15.79 7.10 6.78
CA SER A 318 -17.23 6.84 6.87
C SER A 318 -17.56 5.41 6.48
N LEU A 319 -18.42 4.75 7.29
CA LEU A 319 -18.98 3.43 6.96
C LEU A 319 -19.67 3.41 5.59
N LYS A 320 -20.19 4.55 5.12
CA LYS A 320 -20.81 4.65 3.79
C LYS A 320 -19.83 4.37 2.64
N LYS A 321 -18.51 4.52 2.85
CA LYS A 321 -17.48 4.25 1.83
C LYS A 321 -17.02 2.78 1.79
N THR A 322 -17.30 1.99 2.83
CA THR A 322 -16.72 0.65 3.01
C THR A 322 -17.77 -0.43 3.21
N LEU A 323 -18.81 -0.17 3.99
CA LEU A 323 -19.87 -1.14 4.31
C LEU A 323 -20.64 -1.63 3.09
N PRO A 324 -21.03 -0.80 2.10
CA PRO A 324 -21.72 -1.30 0.91
C PRO A 324 -20.90 -2.36 0.15
N SER A 325 -19.60 -2.14 0.01
CA SER A 325 -18.71 -3.08 -0.67
C SER A 325 -18.56 -4.40 0.09
N LEU A 326 -18.49 -4.34 1.43
CA LEU A 326 -18.49 -5.54 2.28
C LEU A 326 -19.77 -6.35 2.11
N LEU A 327 -20.93 -5.70 2.20
CA LEU A 327 -22.23 -6.37 2.07
C LEU A 327 -22.42 -6.96 0.68
N PHE A 328 -22.05 -6.22 -0.37
CA PHE A 328 -22.15 -6.66 -1.75
C PHE A 328 -21.28 -7.89 -2.01
N LEU A 329 -19.96 -7.79 -1.75
CA LEU A 329 -19.03 -8.87 -2.07
C LEU A 329 -19.19 -10.06 -1.13
N GLY A 330 -19.47 -9.81 0.15
CA GLY A 330 -19.80 -10.85 1.13
C GLY A 330 -21.10 -11.58 0.77
N GLY A 331 -22.14 -10.84 0.38
CA GLY A 331 -23.41 -11.41 -0.08
C GLY A 331 -23.25 -12.29 -1.31
N LEU A 332 -22.56 -11.80 -2.35
CA LEU A 332 -22.27 -12.59 -3.55
C LEU A 332 -21.49 -13.87 -3.24
N THR A 333 -20.49 -13.77 -2.35
CA THR A 333 -19.69 -14.93 -1.94
C THR A 333 -20.53 -15.92 -1.15
N ALA A 334 -21.37 -15.45 -0.22
CA ALA A 334 -22.28 -16.30 0.53
C ALA A 334 -23.26 -17.03 -0.41
N SER A 335 -23.90 -16.32 -1.34
CA SER A 335 -24.79 -16.92 -2.34
C SER A 335 -24.10 -18.01 -3.16
N MET A 336 -22.84 -17.79 -3.54
CA MET A 336 -22.05 -18.81 -4.24
C MET A 336 -21.79 -20.04 -3.35
N LEU A 337 -21.47 -19.85 -2.07
CA LEU A 337 -21.17 -20.94 -1.15
C LEU A 337 -22.41 -21.74 -0.70
N LEU A 338 -23.61 -21.18 -0.81
CA LEU A 338 -24.86 -21.87 -0.46
C LEU A 338 -25.20 -23.03 -1.40
N THR A 339 -24.78 -22.97 -2.66
CA THR A 339 -25.07 -24.02 -3.66
C THR A 339 -23.90 -24.98 -3.84
N GLU A 340 -24.17 -26.25 -4.15
CA GLU A 340 -23.12 -27.23 -4.42
C GLU A 340 -22.28 -26.84 -5.65
N SER A 341 -22.93 -26.43 -6.72
CA SER A 341 -22.27 -25.94 -7.94
C SER A 341 -21.40 -24.71 -7.68
N GLY A 342 -21.88 -23.76 -6.87
CA GLY A 342 -21.11 -22.58 -6.51
C GLY A 342 -19.91 -22.90 -5.61
N ARG A 343 -20.02 -23.84 -4.66
CA ARG A 343 -18.86 -24.33 -3.89
C ARG A 343 -17.82 -25.01 -4.80
N LYS A 344 -18.25 -25.83 -5.75
CA LYS A 344 -17.34 -26.44 -6.75
C LYS A 344 -16.65 -25.35 -7.56
N LEU A 345 -17.38 -24.36 -8.05
CA LEU A 345 -16.81 -23.23 -8.80
C LEU A 345 -15.82 -22.43 -7.94
N TYR A 346 -16.16 -22.12 -6.69
CA TYR A 346 -15.30 -21.43 -5.73
C TYR A 346 -13.94 -22.12 -5.57
N VAL A 347 -13.93 -23.42 -5.28
CA VAL A 347 -12.70 -24.21 -5.10
C VAL A 347 -11.91 -24.31 -6.40
N LYS A 348 -12.61 -24.53 -7.52
CA LYS A 348 -11.99 -24.55 -8.86
C LYS A 348 -11.31 -23.23 -9.19
N THR A 349 -11.91 -22.09 -8.84
CA THR A 349 -11.30 -20.78 -9.05
C THR A 349 -10.03 -20.62 -8.25
N TRP A 350 -9.99 -21.05 -6.98
CA TRP A 350 -8.76 -21.06 -6.19
C TRP A 350 -7.64 -21.85 -6.88
N ILE A 351 -7.93 -23.09 -7.28
CA ILE A 351 -6.94 -23.99 -7.87
C ILE A 351 -6.54 -23.50 -9.27
N TYR A 352 -7.49 -23.46 -10.20
CA TYR A 352 -7.20 -23.14 -11.60
C TYR A 352 -6.84 -21.67 -11.81
N GLY A 353 -7.48 -20.73 -11.09
CA GLY A 353 -7.10 -19.32 -11.17
C GLY A 353 -5.66 -19.10 -10.72
N THR A 354 -5.22 -19.80 -9.67
CA THR A 354 -3.82 -19.75 -9.23
C THR A 354 -2.88 -20.38 -10.25
N LEU A 355 -3.19 -21.55 -10.78
CA LEU A 355 -2.38 -22.21 -11.80
C LEU A 355 -2.25 -21.37 -13.08
N ILE A 356 -3.35 -20.78 -13.56
CA ILE A 356 -3.35 -19.88 -14.71
C ILE A 356 -2.50 -18.65 -14.41
N GLY A 357 -2.62 -18.06 -13.21
CA GLY A 357 -1.78 -16.94 -12.80
C GLY A 357 -0.29 -17.28 -12.81
N CYS A 358 0.10 -18.41 -12.23
CA CYS A 358 1.49 -18.89 -12.24
C CYS A 358 2.00 -19.17 -13.67
N LEU A 359 1.17 -19.75 -14.54
CA LEU A 359 1.51 -19.99 -15.94
C LEU A 359 1.69 -18.66 -16.70
N TRP A 360 0.78 -17.71 -16.50
CA TRP A 360 0.83 -16.38 -17.09
C TRP A 360 2.14 -15.67 -16.72
N VAL A 361 2.50 -15.69 -15.43
CA VAL A 361 3.76 -15.15 -14.92
C VAL A 361 4.97 -15.84 -15.56
N SER A 362 4.90 -17.14 -15.80
CA SER A 362 6.02 -17.89 -16.38
C SER A 362 6.25 -17.55 -17.86
N ILE A 363 5.17 -17.23 -18.59
CA ILE A 363 5.21 -16.89 -20.03
C ILE A 363 5.51 -15.41 -20.26
N LYS A 364 5.00 -14.52 -19.41
CA LYS A 364 5.22 -13.07 -19.44
C LYS A 364 5.85 -12.62 -18.10
N PRO A 365 7.16 -12.91 -17.91
CA PRO A 365 7.84 -12.74 -16.63
C PRO A 365 7.96 -11.30 -16.14
#